data_AF-A0AAX3E9Y9-F1
#
_entry.id   AF-A0AAX3E9Y9-F1
#
_cell.length_a   1.000
_cell.length_b   1.000
_cell.length_c   1.000
_cell.angle_alpha   90.00
_cell.angle_beta   90.00
_cell.angle_gamma   90.00
#
_symmetry.space_group_name_H-M   'P 1'
#
loop_
_entity.id
_entity.type
_entity.pdbx_description
1 polymer ?
#
loop_
_entity_poly.entity_id
_entity_poly.type
_entity_poly.pdbx_seq_one_letter_code
_entity_poly.pdbx_strand_id
1 'polypeptide(L)'
;MRGIWQKMERDRVLTPEFRACIERVYGERGKKALEAVDAGQVKRYLDFFVVVGRSSEYIVEGDFCTCSDFLFRGRECWHILAVRIAERTGLYESYDLWYQDTWKT
;
A
#
# COMPACT_ATOMS: atom_id res chain seq x y z
N MET A 1 10.04 -2.97 -14.73
CA MET A 1 9.37 -2.36 -13.56
C MET A 1 9.76 -0.91 -13.25
N ARG A 2 10.86 -0.36 -13.79
CA ARG A 2 11.28 1.03 -13.50
C ARG A 2 10.38 2.13 -14.10
N GLY A 3 9.70 1.88 -15.21
CA GLY A 3 9.05 2.93 -16.00
C GLY A 3 7.83 3.63 -15.37
N ILE A 4 6.97 2.91 -14.63
CA ILE A 4 5.75 3.52 -14.08
C ILE A 4 6.04 4.39 -12.85
N TRP A 5 7.02 3.97 -12.03
CA TRP A 5 7.35 4.62 -10.77
C TRP A 5 8.28 5.82 -10.96
N GLN A 6 9.18 5.78 -11.95
CA GLN A 6 10.08 6.89 -12.29
C GLN A 6 9.35 8.19 -12.58
N LYS A 7 8.21 8.14 -13.28
CA LYS A 7 7.44 9.34 -13.62
C LYS A 7 6.79 9.97 -12.38
N MET A 8 6.43 9.15 -11.39
CA MET A 8 5.78 9.60 -10.17
C MET A 8 6.80 10.12 -9.13
N GLU A 9 8.05 9.64 -9.13
CA GLU A 9 9.08 10.06 -8.15
C GLU A 9 9.39 11.57 -8.20
N ARG A 10 9.14 12.21 -9.34
CA ARG A 10 9.33 13.65 -9.53
C ARG A 10 8.21 14.48 -8.90
N ASP A 11 6.96 14.08 -9.12
CA ASP A 11 5.81 14.92 -8.79
C ASP A 11 5.25 14.55 -7.40
N ARG A 12 5.49 13.32 -6.91
CA ARG A 12 4.96 12.77 -5.62
C ARG A 12 3.45 12.95 -5.43
N VAL A 13 2.71 13.13 -6.52
CA VAL A 13 1.27 13.35 -6.52
C VAL A 13 0.58 12.21 -7.27
N LEU A 14 -0.54 11.75 -6.71
CA LEU A 14 -1.36 10.69 -7.30
C LEU A 14 -2.27 11.26 -8.41
N THR A 15 -1.69 11.61 -9.55
CA THR A 15 -2.41 12.23 -10.69
C THR A 15 -3.40 11.25 -11.35
N PRO A 16 -4.43 11.74 -12.06
CA PRO A 16 -5.36 10.88 -12.80
C PRO A 16 -4.67 9.94 -13.80
N GLU A 17 -3.63 10.41 -14.49
CA GLU A 17 -2.86 9.61 -15.44
C GLU A 17 -2.10 8.49 -14.75
N PHE A 18 -1.58 8.76 -13.55
CA PHE A 18 -0.87 7.76 -12.77
C PHE A 18 -1.83 6.69 -12.21
N ARG A 19 -3.02 7.10 -11.74
CA ARG A 19 -4.10 6.18 -11.35
C ARG A 19 -4.50 5.26 -12.51
N ALA A 20 -4.76 5.84 -13.67
CA ALA A 20 -5.09 5.07 -14.87
C ALA A 20 -3.95 4.11 -15.28
N CYS A 21 -2.69 4.51 -15.09
CA CYS A 21 -1.55 3.64 -15.34
C CYS A 21 -1.50 2.46 -14.36
N ILE A 22 -1.73 2.70 -13.07
CA ILE A 22 -1.79 1.66 -12.03
C ILE A 22 -2.89 0.66 -12.36
N GLU A 23 -4.10 1.11 -12.65
CA GLU A 23 -5.23 0.24 -13.00
C GLU A 23 -4.94 -0.58 -14.27
N ARG A 24 -4.38 0.05 -15.30
CA ARG A 24 -4.04 -0.65 -16.55
C ARG A 24 -2.98 -1.73 -16.35
N VAL A 25 -1.98 -1.49 -15.50
CA VAL A 25 -0.85 -2.42 -15.28
C VAL A 25 -1.20 -3.53 -14.31
N TYR A 26 -1.92 -3.21 -13.23
CA TYR A 26 -2.17 -4.13 -12.12
C TYR A 26 -3.60 -4.68 -12.08
N GLY A 27 -4.49 -4.16 -12.92
CA GLY A 27 -5.90 -4.53 -12.99
C GLY A 27 -6.60 -4.27 -11.66
N GLU A 28 -7.42 -5.23 -11.25
CA GLU A 28 -8.19 -5.19 -10.00
C GLU A 28 -7.33 -4.97 -8.75
N ARG A 29 -6.08 -5.46 -8.74
CA ARG A 29 -5.16 -5.20 -7.62
C ARG A 29 -4.77 -3.72 -7.53
N GLY A 30 -4.58 -3.08 -8.68
CA GLY A 30 -4.30 -1.65 -8.76
C GLY A 30 -5.48 -0.82 -8.26
N LYS A 31 -6.70 -1.17 -8.69
CA LYS A 31 -7.94 -0.52 -8.23
C LYS A 31 -8.10 -0.60 -6.72
N LYS A 32 -7.98 -1.79 -6.14
CA LYS A 32 -8.05 -1.99 -4.67
C LYS A 32 -6.98 -1.21 -3.92
N ALA A 33 -5.77 -1.15 -4.46
CA ALA A 33 -4.68 -0.39 -3.86
C ALA A 33 -4.99 1.11 -3.82
N LEU A 34 -5.51 1.67 -4.93
CA LEU A 34 -5.94 3.06 -5.00
C LEU A 34 -7.10 3.35 -4.04
N GLU A 35 -8.12 2.49 -4.00
CA GLU A 35 -9.25 2.61 -3.07
C GLU A 35 -8.77 2.66 -1.61
N ALA A 36 -7.82 1.81 -1.23
CA ALA A 36 -7.29 1.79 0.13
C ALA A 36 -6.47 3.04 0.47
N VAL A 37 -5.71 3.58 -0.49
CA VAL A 37 -4.99 4.85 -0.31
C VAL A 37 -5.99 6.00 -0.14
N ASP A 38 -7.01 6.08 -0.99
CA ASP A 38 -8.04 7.12 -0.93
C ASP A 38 -8.86 7.06 0.36
N ALA A 39 -9.09 5.86 0.88
CA ALA A 39 -9.81 5.63 2.13
C ALA A 39 -8.95 5.81 3.39
N GLY A 40 -7.68 6.20 3.27
CA GLY A 40 -6.77 6.38 4.42
C GLY A 40 -6.48 5.07 5.16
N GLN A 41 -6.54 3.93 4.46
CA GLN A 41 -6.38 2.60 5.06
C GLN A 41 -4.93 2.14 5.16
N VAL A 42 -3.98 2.96 4.71
CA VAL A 42 -2.55 2.69 4.82
C VAL A 42 -2.00 3.42 6.04
N LYS A 43 -1.53 2.65 7.03
CA LYS A 43 -1.02 3.16 8.31
C LYS A 43 0.47 2.84 8.44
N ARG A 44 1.27 3.82 8.84
CA ARG A 44 2.70 3.67 9.13
C ARG A 44 2.91 3.69 10.65
N TYR A 45 3.42 2.60 11.18
CA TYR A 45 3.94 2.49 12.55
C TYR A 45 5.46 2.66 12.56
N LEU A 46 6.10 2.58 13.72
CA LEU A 46 7.57 2.66 13.80
C LEU A 46 8.28 1.47 13.13
N ASP A 47 7.67 0.29 13.18
CA ASP A 47 8.19 -0.98 12.66
C ASP A 47 7.86 -1.15 11.16
N PHE A 48 6.59 -1.22 10.79
CA PHE A 48 6.15 -1.53 9.41
C PHE A 48 4.91 -0.71 8.99
N PHE A 49 4.40 -1.00 7.79
CA PHE A 49 3.08 -0.54 7.36
C PHE A 49 2.01 -1.57 7.71
N VAL A 50 0.81 -1.08 8.00
CA VAL A 50 -0.39 -1.88 8.14
C VAL A 50 -1.42 -1.37 7.14
N VAL A 51 -1.95 -2.26 6.32
CA VAL A 51 -3.06 -1.94 5.42
C VAL A 51 -4.34 -2.57 5.96
N VAL A 52 -5.33 -1.74 6.23
CA VAL A 52 -6.65 -2.19 6.68
C VAL A 52 -7.41 -2.72 5.47
N GLY A 53 -7.54 -4.04 5.36
CA GLY A 53 -8.36 -4.68 4.35
C GLY A 53 -9.81 -4.87 4.83
N ARG A 54 -10.64 -5.48 3.97
CA ARG A 54 -12.05 -5.73 4.31
C ARG A 54 -12.26 -6.70 5.47
N SER A 55 -11.36 -7.66 5.64
CA SER A 55 -11.52 -8.79 6.58
C SER A 55 -10.57 -8.74 7.76
N SER A 56 -9.45 -8.02 7.65
CA SER A 56 -8.39 -7.97 8.64
C SER A 56 -7.44 -6.81 8.32
N GLU A 57 -6.57 -6.51 9.26
CA GLU A 57 -5.35 -5.75 9.04
C GLU A 57 -4.24 -6.66 8.51
N TYR A 58 -3.40 -6.11 7.63
CA TYR A 58 -2.30 -6.84 6.99
C TYR A 58 -0.99 -6.06 7.16
N ILE A 59 0.02 -6.74 7.68
CA ILE A 59 1.36 -6.18 7.84
C ILE A 59 2.06 -6.23 6.48
N VAL A 60 2.70 -5.11 6.13
CA VAL A 60 3.45 -4.92 4.89
C VAL A 60 4.81 -4.31 5.22
N GLU A 61 5.87 -4.98 4.80
CA GLU A 61 7.25 -4.54 4.98
C GLU A 61 8.04 -4.81 3.70
N GLY A 62 8.46 -3.75 3.01
CA GLY A 62 9.08 -3.86 1.70
C GLY A 62 8.20 -4.63 0.71
N ASP A 63 8.70 -5.78 0.26
CA ASP A 63 8.03 -6.65 -0.72
C ASP A 63 7.29 -7.84 -0.08
N PHE A 64 7.13 -7.83 1.25
CA PHE A 64 6.42 -8.85 2.02
C PHE A 64 5.04 -8.36 2.47
N CYS A 65 4.06 -9.27 2.49
CA CYS A 65 2.74 -9.02 3.07
C CYS A 65 2.18 -10.27 3.74
N THR A 66 1.49 -10.10 4.88
CA THR A 66 0.88 -11.23 5.61
C THR A 66 -0.43 -11.74 5.01
N CYS A 67 -0.90 -11.18 3.89
CA CYS A 67 -2.16 -11.62 3.29
C CYS A 67 -2.02 -12.97 2.56
N SER A 68 -3.15 -13.67 2.44
CA SER A 68 -3.22 -14.95 1.73
C SER A 68 -2.82 -14.84 0.25
N ASP A 69 -3.22 -13.75 -0.43
CA ASP A 69 -2.87 -13.54 -1.85
C ASP A 69 -1.34 -13.50 -2.07
N PHE A 70 -0.59 -12.86 -1.16
CA PHE A 70 0.86 -12.88 -1.19
C PHE A 70 1.40 -14.29 -0.88
N LEU A 71 0.89 -14.93 0.17
CA LEU A 71 1.32 -16.28 0.57
C LEU A 71 1.18 -17.30 -0.56
N PHE A 72 0.08 -17.25 -1.32
CA PHE A 72 -0.16 -18.16 -2.44
C PHE A 72 0.64 -17.80 -3.70
N ARG A 73 0.83 -16.50 -3.99
CA ARG A 73 1.48 -16.07 -5.24
C ARG A 73 2.99 -15.90 -5.13
N GLY A 74 3.52 -15.64 -3.94
CA GLY A 74 4.92 -15.27 -3.71
C GLY A 74 5.34 -13.97 -4.40
N ARG A 75 4.40 -13.10 -4.75
CA ARG A 75 4.65 -11.82 -5.45
C ARG A 75 3.64 -10.75 -5.05
N GLU A 76 3.90 -9.51 -5.50
CA GLU A 76 3.14 -8.31 -5.20
C GLU A 76 1.60 -8.50 -5.20
N CYS A 77 1.00 -8.40 -4.00
CA CYS A 77 -0.44 -8.34 -3.78
C CYS A 77 -0.91 -6.87 -3.78
N TRP A 78 -2.22 -6.63 -3.66
CA TRP A 78 -2.75 -5.27 -3.66
C TRP A 78 -2.34 -4.44 -2.43
N HIS A 79 -2.09 -5.05 -1.26
CA HIS A 79 -1.62 -4.32 -0.08
C HIS A 79 -0.21 -3.75 -0.28
N ILE A 80 0.69 -4.52 -0.91
CA ILE A 80 2.04 -4.04 -1.26
C ILE A 80 1.94 -2.88 -2.25
N LEU A 81 1.04 -2.96 -3.23
CA LEU A 81 0.77 -1.85 -4.14
C LEU A 81 0.29 -0.60 -3.39
N ALA A 82 -0.62 -0.75 -2.43
CA ALA A 82 -1.15 0.35 -1.64
C ALA A 82 -0.04 1.06 -0.86
N VAL A 83 0.81 0.30 -0.17
CA VAL A 83 1.98 0.85 0.56
C VAL A 83 2.94 1.54 -0.38
N ARG A 84 3.29 0.91 -1.51
CA ARG A 84 4.19 1.52 -2.50
C ARG A 84 3.66 2.86 -2.98
N ILE A 85 2.37 2.96 -3.30
CA ILE A 85 1.72 4.20 -3.72
C ILE A 85 1.79 5.23 -2.59
N ALA A 86 1.32 4.84 -1.40
CA ALA A 86 1.25 5.71 -0.23
C ALA A 86 2.62 6.29 0.19
N GLU A 87 3.66 5.45 0.26
CA GLU A 87 5.02 5.88 0.58
C GLU A 87 5.53 6.95 -0.39
N ARG A 88 5.20 6.78 -1.67
CA ARG A 88 5.66 7.67 -2.74
C ARG A 88 4.90 8.99 -2.80
N THR A 89 3.64 8.99 -2.35
CA THR A 89 2.76 10.15 -2.38
C THR A 89 2.62 10.83 -1.02
N GLY A 90 3.10 10.22 0.05
CA GLY A 90 2.84 10.65 1.42
C GLY A 90 1.40 10.42 1.89
N LEU A 91 0.60 9.63 1.17
CA LEU A 91 -0.81 9.37 1.48
C LEU A 91 -0.96 8.16 2.41
N TYR A 92 -0.53 8.32 3.65
CA TYR A 92 -0.72 7.35 4.73
C TYR A 92 -0.87 8.07 6.06
N GLU A 93 -1.51 7.41 7.02
CA GLU A 93 -1.58 7.90 8.39
C GLU A 93 -0.35 7.43 9.19
N SER A 94 0.31 8.34 9.89
CA SER A 94 1.51 8.02 10.69
C SER A 94 1.18 7.91 12.17
N TYR A 95 1.68 6.87 12.82
CA TYR A 95 1.51 6.59 14.23
C TYR A 95 2.89 6.52 14.89
N ASP A 96 3.14 7.38 15.87
CA ASP A 96 4.38 7.39 16.67
C ASP A 96 4.31 6.35 17.80
N LEU A 97 4.12 5.08 17.41
CA LEU A 97 4.10 3.91 18.31
C LEU A 97 4.43 2.62 17.54
N TRP A 98 4.76 1.56 18.28
CA TRP A 98 4.97 0.22 17.74
C TRP A 98 3.62 -0.47 17.54
N TYR A 99 3.45 -1.28 16.48
CA TYR A 99 2.15 -1.88 16.22
C TYR A 99 1.65 -2.75 17.39
N GLN A 100 2.56 -3.47 18.06
CA GLN A 100 2.25 -4.27 19.25
C GLN A 100 1.68 -3.47 20.43
N ASP A 101 1.96 -2.16 20.52
CA ASP A 101 1.40 -1.32 21.58
C ASP A 101 -0.11 -1.12 21.40
N THR A 102 -0.64 -1.32 20.19
CA THR A 102 -2.09 -1.29 19.92
C THR A 102 -2.83 -2.50 20.45
N TRP A 103 -2.13 -3.56 20.86
CA TRP A 103 -2.76 -4.81 21.31
C TRP A 103 -3.14 -4.79 22.80
N LYS A 104 -2.77 -3.73 23.52
CA LYS A 104 -3.13 -3.57 24.94
C LYS A 104 -4.61 -3.22 25.03
N THR A 105 -5.40 -4.26 25.32
CA THR A 105 -6.78 -4.14 25.82
C THR A 105 -6.75 -3.77 27.30
#